data_AF-A0AAQ3KFC7-F1
#
_entry.id   AF-A0AAQ3KFC7-F1
#
_cell.length_a   1.000
_cell.length_b   1.000
_cell.length_c   1.000
_cell.angle_alpha   90.00
_cell.angle_beta   90.00
_cell.angle_gamma   90.00
#
_symmetry.space_group_name_H-M   'P 1'
#
loop_
_entity.id
_entity.type
_entity.pdbx_description
1 polymer ?
#
loop_
_entity_poly.entity_id
_entity_poly.type
_entity_poly.pdbx_seq_one_letter_code
_entity_poly.pdbx_strand_id
1 'polypeptide(L)'
;MKTIAKARIVLLPIPTVGHIMSTVGMAKLLLCHHRGSSESHFFVTIFLSGPASVLAVDAYIASVTTSGLDINFLQLPPVEPPVGCNGPMEFVSLLMQKYKTLVKAAISDLQCFSTILLRS
;
A
#
# COMPACT_ATOMS: atom_id res chain seq x y z
N MET A 1 -29.05 13.75 -0.90
CA MET A 1 -27.92 13.32 -1.76
C MET A 1 -27.20 12.19 -1.04
N LYS A 2 -27.11 10.98 -1.61
CA LYS A 2 -26.31 9.88 -1.07
C LYS A 2 -24.85 10.14 -1.44
N THR A 3 -24.00 10.40 -0.46
CA THR A 3 -22.54 10.39 -0.65
C THR A 3 -22.12 8.95 -0.92
N ILE A 4 -21.67 8.65 -2.14
CA ILE A 4 -21.13 7.34 -2.48
C ILE A 4 -19.75 7.22 -1.81
N ALA A 5 -19.65 6.39 -0.78
CA ALA A 5 -18.38 6.14 -0.10
C ALA A 5 -17.43 5.39 -1.05
N LYS A 6 -16.27 5.97 -1.33
CA LYS A 6 -15.21 5.34 -2.13
C LYS A 6 -14.58 4.21 -1.31
N ALA A 7 -14.68 2.95 -1.76
CA ALA A 7 -14.04 1.83 -1.10
C ALA A 7 -12.51 1.91 -1.21
N ARG A 8 -11.79 1.47 -0.18
CA ARG A 8 -10.32 1.48 -0.16
C ARG A 8 -9.82 0.05 -0.17
N ILE A 9 -8.99 -0.30 -1.16
CA ILE A 9 -8.28 -1.57 -1.23
C ILE A 9 -6.87 -1.33 -0.69
N VAL A 10 -6.46 -2.09 0.33
CA VAL A 10 -5.11 -1.99 0.91
C VAL A 10 -4.31 -3.22 0.51
N LEU A 11 -3.13 -3.01 -0.08
CA LEU A 11 -2.22 -4.07 -0.52
C LEU A 11 -0.91 -3.98 0.27
N LEU A 12 -0.47 -5.09 0.83
CA LEU A 12 0.80 -5.20 1.55
C LEU A 12 1.75 -6.15 0.78
N PRO A 13 2.60 -5.63 -0.12
CA PRO A 13 3.63 -6.42 -0.78
C PRO A 13 4.75 -6.83 0.17
N ILE A 14 5.44 -7.91 -0.19
CA ILE A 14 6.77 -8.23 0.35
C ILE A 14 7.74 -7.11 -0.07
N PRO A 15 8.65 -6.64 0.82
CA PRO A 15 9.54 -5.51 0.56
C PRO A 15 10.72 -5.88 -0.36
N THR A 16 10.40 -6.34 -1.57
CA THR A 16 11.35 -6.66 -2.62
C THR A 16 10.87 -6.05 -3.92
N VAL A 17 11.80 -5.55 -4.75
CA VAL A 17 11.51 -4.78 -5.97
C VAL A 17 10.49 -5.49 -6.86
N GLY A 18 10.70 -6.79 -7.12
CA GLY A 18 9.81 -7.58 -7.97
C GLY A 18 8.38 -7.64 -7.43
N HIS A 19 8.21 -7.89 -6.13
CA HIS A 19 6.88 -7.94 -5.51
C HIS A 19 6.17 -6.59 -5.51
N ILE A 20 6.90 -5.49 -5.31
CA ILE A 20 6.35 -4.13 -5.37
C ILE A 20 5.84 -3.83 -6.78
N MET A 21 6.66 -4.06 -7.81
CA MET A 21 6.28 -3.80 -9.20
C MET A 21 5.07 -4.65 -9.63
N SER A 22 5.05 -5.94 -9.29
CA SER A 22 3.91 -6.81 -9.57
C SER A 22 2.64 -6.36 -8.85
N THR A 23 2.75 -5.89 -7.60
CA THR A 23 1.59 -5.38 -6.84
C THR A 23 1.03 -4.11 -7.46
N VAL A 24 1.89 -3.21 -7.95
CA VAL A 24 1.46 -2.03 -8.71
C VAL A 24 0.79 -2.45 -10.03
N GLY A 25 1.35 -3.43 -10.74
CA GLY A 25 0.73 -3.99 -11.95
C GLY A 25 -0.68 -4.53 -11.67
N MET A 26 -0.84 -5.30 -10.60
CA MET A 26 -2.14 -5.79 -10.14
C MET A 26 -3.09 -4.63 -9.81
N ALA A 27 -2.64 -3.61 -9.09
CA ALA A 27 -3.45 -2.43 -8.76
C ALA A 27 -3.94 -1.70 -10.03
N LYS A 28 -3.09 -1.55 -11.03
CA LYS A 28 -3.47 -0.98 -12.34
C LYS A 28 -4.55 -1.81 -13.01
N LEU A 29 -4.39 -3.14 -13.03
CA LEU A 29 -5.39 -4.05 -13.61
C LEU A 29 -6.74 -3.96 -12.88
N LEU A 30 -6.73 -3.92 -11.54
CA LEU A 30 -7.94 -3.73 -10.74
C LEU A 30 -8.68 -2.45 -11.11
N LEU A 31 -7.96 -1.34 -11.24
CA LEU A 31 -8.55 -0.05 -11.65
C LEU A 31 -9.06 -0.08 -13.09
N CYS A 32 -8.31 -0.69 -14.02
CA CYS A 32 -8.71 -0.80 -15.43
C CYS A 32 -9.98 -1.63 -15.60
N HIS A 33 -10.10 -2.77 -14.93
CA HIS A 33 -11.30 -3.62 -15.00
C HIS A 33 -12.55 -2.94 -14.45
N HIS A 34 -12.41 -2.03 -13.49
CA HIS A 34 -13.54 -1.35 -12.86
C HIS A 34 -13.95 -0.04 -13.57
N ARG A 35 -13.08 0.55 -14.40
CA ARG A 35 -13.33 1.82 -15.11
C ARG A 35 -14.53 1.78 -16.08
N GLY A 36 -14.99 0.60 -16.49
CA GLY A 36 -16.14 0.42 -17.37
C GLY A 36 -17.51 0.35 -16.67
N SER A 37 -17.53 0.27 -15.33
CA SER A 37 -18.76 0.28 -14.54
C SER A 37 -18.93 1.65 -13.90
N SER A 38 -20.04 2.34 -14.21
CA SER A 38 -20.36 3.70 -13.76
C SER A 38 -20.39 3.90 -12.23
N GLU A 39 -20.27 2.82 -11.45
CA GLU A 39 -20.48 2.78 -9.98
C GLU A 39 -19.19 2.43 -9.20
N SER A 40 -18.05 2.42 -9.89
CA SER A 40 -16.81 1.79 -9.45
C SER A 40 -15.89 2.72 -8.67
N HIS A 41 -16.30 3.08 -7.46
CA HIS A 41 -15.59 4.04 -6.63
C HIS A 41 -14.62 3.34 -5.67
N PHE A 42 -13.49 2.79 -6.14
CA PHE A 42 -12.42 2.39 -5.22
C PHE A 42 -11.06 2.97 -5.58
N PHE A 43 -10.21 3.10 -4.57
CA PHE A 43 -8.80 3.46 -4.73
C PHE A 43 -7.93 2.46 -4.00
N VAL A 44 -6.72 2.29 -4.51
CA VAL A 44 -5.76 1.32 -4.00
C VAL A 44 -4.72 2.05 -3.16
N THR A 45 -4.42 1.53 -1.98
CA THR A 45 -3.29 1.98 -1.15
C THR A 45 -2.30 0.83 -1.04
N ILE A 46 -1.07 1.06 -1.47
CA ILE A 46 0.01 0.08 -1.40
C ILE A 46 0.93 0.47 -0.25
N PHE A 47 1.10 -0.44 0.70
CA PHE A 47 2.00 -0.25 1.83
C PHE A 47 3.43 -0.60 1.44
N LEU A 48 4.35 0.32 1.76
CA LEU A 48 5.77 0.15 1.52
C LEU A 48 6.43 -0.12 2.87
N SER A 49 7.20 -1.19 2.94
CA SER A 49 7.91 -1.61 4.15
C SER A 49 9.41 -1.72 3.86
N GLY A 50 10.25 -1.43 4.85
CA GLY A 50 11.70 -1.46 4.74
C GLY A 50 12.33 -0.12 4.35
N PRO A 51 13.68 -0.04 4.30
CA PRO A 51 14.36 1.15 3.84
C PRO A 51 13.94 1.44 2.40
N ALA A 52 13.30 2.60 2.21
CA ALA A 52 13.04 3.16 0.89
C ALA A 52 14.39 3.55 0.27
N SER A 53 15.11 2.58 -0.30
CA SER A 53 16.42 2.86 -0.87
C SER A 53 16.82 1.87 -1.96
N VAL A 54 15.89 1.57 -2.86
CA VAL A 54 16.30 1.19 -4.21
C VAL A 54 15.85 2.36 -5.06
N LEU A 55 16.76 3.24 -5.49
CA LEU A 55 16.45 4.43 -6.30
C LEU A 55 15.50 4.12 -7.47
N ALA A 56 15.59 2.90 -8.02
CA ALA A 56 14.69 2.40 -9.06
C ALA A 56 13.22 2.27 -8.62
N VAL A 57 12.95 1.90 -7.37
CA VAL A 57 11.60 1.80 -6.80
C VAL A 57 11.02 3.18 -6.56
N ASP A 58 11.81 4.13 -6.06
CA ASP A 58 11.34 5.49 -5.79
C ASP A 58 10.96 6.24 -7.08
N ALA A 59 11.80 6.16 -8.11
CA ALA A 59 11.48 6.72 -9.43
C ALA A 59 10.22 6.09 -10.04
N TYR A 60 10.05 4.78 -9.87
CA TYR A 60 8.86 4.07 -10.33
C TYR A 60 7.59 4.49 -9.56
N ILE A 61 7.67 4.58 -8.24
CA ILE A 61 6.58 5.06 -7.37
C ILE A 61 6.18 6.48 -7.76
N ALA A 62 7.16 7.38 -7.95
CA ALA A 62 6.92 8.75 -8.37
C ALA A 62 6.18 8.78 -9.71
N SER A 63 6.65 8.03 -10.70
CA SER A 63 5.99 7.91 -12.00
C SER A 63 4.54 7.44 -11.89
N VAL A 64 4.27 6.43 -11.06
CA VAL A 64 2.91 5.92 -10.83
C VAL A 64 2.04 6.96 -10.13
N THR A 65 2.58 7.66 -9.13
CA THR A 65 1.86 8.71 -8.40
C THR A 65 1.48 9.88 -9.33
N THR A 66 2.35 10.22 -10.29
CA THR A 66 2.08 11.25 -11.31
C THR A 66 1.15 10.81 -12.44
N SER A 67 0.81 9.51 -12.54
CA SER A 67 0.00 8.99 -13.65
C SER A 67 -1.50 9.32 -13.55
N GLY A 68 -1.94 9.93 -12.44
CA GLY A 68 -3.35 10.25 -12.20
C GLY A 68 -4.23 9.02 -11.90
N LEU A 69 -3.62 7.86 -11.69
CA LEU A 69 -4.32 6.67 -11.22
C LEU A 69 -4.69 6.82 -9.74
N ASP A 70 -5.81 6.22 -9.34
CA ASP A 70 -6.27 6.11 -7.95
C ASP A 70 -5.42 5.10 -7.14
N ILE A 71 -4.10 5.26 -7.18
CA ILE A 71 -3.11 4.45 -6.46
C ILE A 71 -2.33 5.38 -5.54
N ASN A 72 -2.39 5.13 -4.24
CA ASN A 72 -1.59 5.80 -3.24
C ASN A 72 -0.53 4.84 -2.68
N PHE A 73 0.62 5.39 -2.31
CA PHE A 73 1.66 4.67 -1.60
C PHE A 73 1.76 5.20 -0.18
N LEU A 74 1.78 4.31 0.81
CA LEU A 74 1.96 4.68 2.20
C LEU A 74 3.20 3.98 2.74
N GLN A 75 4.18 4.77 3.16
CA GLN A 75 5.38 4.27 3.82
C GLN A 75 5.05 3.89 5.26
N LEU A 76 5.30 2.64 5.64
CA LEU A 76 5.20 2.19 7.02
C LEU A 76 6.43 2.65 7.82
N PRO A 77 6.27 2.89 9.15
CA PRO A 77 7.40 3.19 10.00
C PRO A 77 8.48 2.12 9.89
N PRO A 78 9.78 2.49 9.87
CA PRO A 78 10.87 1.53 9.83
C PRO A 78 10.83 0.63 11.06
N VAL A 79 10.99 -0.67 10.85
CA VAL A 79 11.18 -1.65 11.94
C VAL A 79 12.62 -2.14 11.95
N GLU A 80 13.10 -2.45 13.15
CA GLU A 80 14.41 -3.07 13.29
C GLU A 80 14.45 -4.44 12.58
N PRO A 81 15.43 -4.67 11.68
CA PRO A 81 15.51 -5.90 10.91
C PRO A 81 15.69 -7.12 11.82
N PRO A 82 15.07 -8.27 11.51
CA PRO A 82 15.33 -9.52 12.22
C PRO A 82 16.80 -9.92 12.17
N VAL A 83 17.35 -10.36 13.30
CA VAL A 83 18.73 -10.88 13.43
C VAL A 83 18.70 -12.40 13.63
N GLY A 84 19.81 -13.08 13.30
CA GLY A 84 19.95 -14.53 13.54
C GLY A 84 19.06 -15.43 12.67
N CYS A 85 18.66 -14.95 11.48
CA CYS A 85 17.84 -15.73 10.56
C CYS A 85 18.66 -16.82 9.88
N ASN A 86 18.09 -18.03 9.75
CA ASN A 86 18.72 -19.17 9.08
C ASN A 86 18.63 -19.08 7.54
N GLY A 87 17.91 -18.08 7.01
CA GLY A 87 17.79 -17.86 5.58
C GLY A 87 16.85 -16.70 5.21
N PRO A 88 16.74 -16.37 3.91
CA PRO A 88 15.97 -15.23 3.41
C PRO A 88 14.46 -15.37 3.67
N MET A 89 13.92 -16.59 3.62
CA MET A 89 12.49 -16.85 3.89
C MET A 89 12.13 -16.59 5.35
N GLU A 90 12.99 -17.00 6.29
CA GLU A 90 12.79 -16.74 7.71
C GLU A 90 12.91 -15.24 8.02
N PHE A 91 13.89 -14.57 7.41
CA PHE A 91 14.05 -13.12 7.50
C PHE A 91 12.78 -12.38 7.05
N VAL A 92 12.25 -12.71 5.86
CA VAL A 92 11.02 -12.09 5.34
C VAL A 92 9.82 -12.39 6.25
N SER A 93 9.68 -13.63 6.72
CA SER A 93 8.59 -14.03 7.62
C SER A 93 8.60 -13.22 8.92
N LEU A 94 9.75 -13.15 9.60
CA LEU A 94 9.92 -12.38 10.83
C LEU A 94 9.71 -10.88 10.60
N LEU A 95 10.18 -10.36 9.46
CA LEU A 95 9.98 -8.97 9.08
C LEU A 95 8.49 -8.66 8.89
N MET A 96 7.76 -9.51 8.16
CA MET A 96 6.31 -9.38 7.95
C MET A 96 5.51 -9.49 9.26
N GLN A 97 5.95 -10.35 10.18
CA GLN A 97 5.34 -10.42 11.52
C GLN A 97 5.50 -9.09 12.28
N LYS A 98 6.67 -8.45 12.21
CA LYS A 98 6.89 -7.13 12.83
C LYS A 98 5.97 -6.05 12.23
N TYR A 99 5.77 -6.06 10.91
CA TYR A 99 4.87 -5.11 10.26
C TYR A 99 3.38 -5.34 10.55
N LYS A 100 2.97 -6.53 11.01
CA LYS A 100 1.55 -6.86 11.27
C LYS A 100 0.86 -5.85 12.20
N THR A 101 1.51 -5.46 13.29
CA THR A 101 0.93 -4.51 14.25
C THR A 101 0.86 -3.09 13.67
N LEU A 102 1.90 -2.68 12.94
CA LEU A 102 1.96 -1.38 12.27
C LEU A 102 0.90 -1.24 11.18
N VAL A 103 0.70 -2.29 10.39
CA VAL A 103 -0.33 -2.37 9.35
C VAL A 103 -1.71 -2.20 9.96
N LYS A 104 -1.99 -2.86 11.09
CA LYS A 104 -3.27 -2.70 11.80
C LYS A 104 -3.47 -1.27 12.30
N ALA A 105 -2.44 -0.65 12.87
CA ALA A 105 -2.49 0.74 13.32
C ALA A 105 -2.75 1.68 12.13
N ALA A 106 -1.98 1.54 11.05
CA ALA A 106 -2.13 2.35 9.85
C ALA A 106 -3.51 2.21 9.21
N ILE A 107 -4.08 1.00 9.16
CA ILE A 107 -5.45 0.78 8.67
C ILE A 107 -6.48 1.47 9.59
N SER A 108 -6.28 1.42 10.90
CA SER A 108 -7.17 2.07 11.87
C SER A 108 -7.13 3.60 11.71
N ASP A 109 -5.94 4.17 11.52
CA ASP A 109 -5.77 5.61 11.25
C ASP A 109 -6.45 6.01 9.94
N LEU A 110 -6.27 5.21 8.89
CA LEU A 110 -6.91 5.41 7.59
C LEU A 110 -8.44 5.43 7.66
N GLN A 111 -9.05 4.69 8.60
CA GLN A 111 -10.48 4.72 8.87
C GLN A 111 -10.88 5.94 9.72
N CYS A 112 -10.03 6.36 10.66
CA CYS A 112 -10.24 7.54 11.50
C CYS A 112 -10.28 8.84 10.69
N PHE A 113 -9.45 8.98 9.65
CA PHE A 113 -9.43 10.17 8.78
C PHE A 113 -10.78 10.48 8.09
N SER A 114 -11.63 9.47 7.86
CA SER A 114 -12.99 9.67 7.33
C SER A 114 -13.92 10.38 8.31
N THR A 115 -13.63 10.34 9.61
CA THR A 115 -14.46 10.95 10.66
C THR A 115 -14.11 12.43 10.89
N ILE A 116 -12.87 12.85 10.59
CA ILE A 116 -12.41 14.23 10.84
C ILE A 116 -12.84 15.19 9.72
N LEU A 117 -13.00 14.71 8.48
CA LEU A 117 -13.39 15.54 7.32
C LEU A 117 -14.90 15.87 7.24
N LEU A 118 -15.72 15.44 8.20
CA LEU A 118 -17.17 15.72 8.28
C LEU A 118 -17.56 16.80 9.31
N ARG A 119 -16.59 17.49 9.92
CA ARG A 119 -16.83 18.64 10.80
C ARG A 119 -15.98 19.83 10.38
N SER A 120 -16.49 20.62 9.43
CA SER A 120 -16.21 22.06 9.32
C SER A 120 -17.42 22.77 8.76
#